data_AF-A0A0G0NGD9-F1
#
_entry.id   AF-A0A0G0NGD9-F1
#
_cell.length_a   1.000
_cell.length_b   1.000
_cell.length_c   1.000
_cell.angle_alpha   90.00
_cell.angle_beta   90.00
_cell.angle_gamma   90.00
#
_symmetry.space_group_name_H-M   'P 1'
#
loop_
_entity.id
_entity.type
_entity.pdbx_description
1 polymer ?
#
loop_
_entity_poly.entity_id
_entity_poly.type
_entity_poly.pdbx_seq_one_letter_code
_entity_poly.pdbx_strand_id
1 'polypeptide(L)' 'MFINERVLYKRKDSWSGEDIIALFPPETSFPVYDHKIWWSDKWDPMGYGKEYDFSKSFFQQIKEILDIFPRF' A
#
# COMPACT_ATOMS: atom_id res chain seq x y z
N MET A 1 -11.75 -0.43 7.49
CA MET A 1 -10.57 0.37 7.11
C MET A 1 -11.05 1.81 7.07
N PHE A 2 -10.45 2.70 7.86
CA PHE A 2 -10.88 4.10 7.97
C PHE A 2 -9.84 4.97 7.26
N ILE A 3 -10.27 5.78 6.32
CA ILE A 3 -9.41 6.75 5.63
C ILE A 3 -9.74 8.12 6.22
N ASN A 4 -8.70 8.90 6.52
CA ASN A 4 -8.89 10.26 6.99
C ASN A 4 -8.98 11.21 5.78
N GLU A 5 -10.18 11.45 5.28
CA GLU A 5 -10.44 12.33 4.13
C GLU A 5 -10.22 13.83 4.41
N ARG A 6 -9.82 14.18 5.64
CA ARG A 6 -9.70 15.59 6.10
C ARG A 6 -8.26 16.08 6.23
N VAL A 7 -7.28 15.18 6.30
CA VAL A 7 -5.88 15.55 6.48
C VAL A 7 -5.04 14.94 5.39
N LEU A 8 -4.29 15.79 4.71
CA LEU A 8 -3.35 15.39 3.67
C LEU A 8 -1.92 15.54 4.21
N TYR A 9 -1.09 14.55 3.92
CA TYR A 9 0.30 14.48 4.34
C TYR A 9 1.21 14.62 3.12
N LYS A 10 2.24 15.45 3.25
CA LYS A 10 3.38 15.41 2.32
C LYS A 10 4.28 14.25 2.72
N ARG A 11 4.49 13.30 1.82
CA ARG A 11 5.33 12.12 2.04
C ARG A 11 6.09 11.76 0.78
N LYS A 12 7.03 10.84 0.90
CA LYS A 12 7.71 10.24 -0.25
C LYS A 12 6.85 9.12 -0.83
N ASP A 13 6.72 9.10 -2.16
CA ASP A 13 6.16 7.99 -2.92
C ASP A 13 7.02 6.74 -2.68
N SER A 14 6.39 5.63 -2.33
CA SER A 14 7.07 4.36 -2.12
C SER A 14 7.57 3.71 -3.41
N TRP A 15 7.11 4.17 -4.58
CA TRP A 15 7.59 3.71 -5.88
C TRP A 15 8.72 4.58 -6.44
N SER A 16 8.47 5.87 -6.67
CA SER A 16 9.42 6.79 -7.32
C SER A 16 10.35 7.51 -6.35
N GLY A 17 10.00 7.62 -5.06
CA GLY A 17 10.71 8.45 -4.10
C GLY A 17 10.47 9.97 -4.26
N GLU A 18 9.55 10.38 -5.13
CA GLU A 18 9.17 11.78 -5.28
C GLU A 18 8.29 12.24 -4.11
N ASP A 19 8.22 13.55 -3.86
CA ASP A 19 7.29 14.09 -2.86
C ASP A 19 5.86 14.11 -3.41
N ILE A 20 4.96 13.42 -2.72
CA ILE A 20 3.53 13.33 -3.05
C ILE A 20 2.67 13.82 -1.88
N ILE A 21 1.43 14.16 -2.21
CA ILE A 21 0.40 14.46 -1.22
C ILE A 21 -0.54 13.25 -1.16
N ALA A 22 -0.65 12.64 0.02
CA ALA A 22 -1.47 11.45 0.23
C ALA A 22 -2.31 11.56 1.50
N LEU A 23 -3.35 10.73 1.61
CA LEU A 23 -4.20 10.63 2.80
C LEU A 23 -3.54 9.87 3.96
N PHE A 24 -2.40 9.23 3.69
CA PHE A 24 -1.71 8.35 4.60
C PHE A 24 -0.44 9.03 5.15
N PRO A 25 -0.25 9.04 6.48
CA PRO A 25 0.96 9.62 7.08
C PRO A 25 2.24 8.85 6.68
N PRO A 26 3.43 9.48 6.70
CA PRO A 26 4.69 8.83 6.32
C PRO A 26 5.00 7.55 7.10
N GLU A 27 4.49 7.42 8.32
CA GLU A 27 4.74 6.31 9.25
C GLU A 27 3.85 5.07 9.01
N THR A 28 3.01 5.06 7.97
CA THR A 28 2.19 3.88 7.65
C THR A 28 3.05 2.66 7.29
N SER A 29 2.61 1.47 7.73
CA SER A 29 3.33 0.20 7.50
C SER A 29 3.40 -0.26 6.04
N PHE A 30 2.68 0.41 5.14
CA PHE A 30 2.47 -0.03 3.78
C PHE A 30 2.95 0.99 2.74
N PRO A 31 3.28 0.51 1.52
CA PRO A 31 3.67 1.40 0.44
C PRO A 31 2.49 2.26 -0.02
N VAL A 32 2.78 3.53 -0.32
CA VAL A 32 1.80 4.46 -0.91
C VAL A 32 2.35 5.00 -2.20
N TYR A 33 1.57 4.88 -3.26
CA TYR A 33 1.93 5.27 -4.62
C TYR A 33 1.28 6.58 -5.03
N ASP A 34 1.97 7.33 -5.89
CA ASP A 34 1.37 8.48 -6.55
C ASP A 34 0.19 8.03 -7.44
N HIS A 35 -0.76 8.94 -7.66
CA HIS A 35 -1.90 8.71 -8.55
C HIS A 35 -1.45 8.31 -9.95
N LYS A 36 -0.36 8.87 -10.49
CA LYS A 36 0.14 8.50 -11.82
C LYS A 36 0.65 7.07 -11.88
N ILE A 37 1.27 6.58 -10.81
CA ILE A 37 1.75 5.20 -10.74
C ILE A 37 0.57 4.26 -10.53
N TRP A 38 -0.33 4.60 -9.60
CA TRP A 38 -1.49 3.78 -9.28
C TRP A 38 -2.37 3.45 -10.50
N TRP A 39 -2.59 4.42 -11.39
CA TRP A 39 -3.38 4.24 -12.61
C TRP A 39 -2.55 3.87 -13.85
N SER A 40 -1.26 3.58 -13.68
CA SER A 40 -0.40 3.12 -14.77
C SER A 40 -0.22 1.61 -14.74
N ASP A 41 0.27 1.06 -15.85
CA ASP A 41 0.66 -0.35 -15.97
C ASP A 41 2.02 -0.66 -15.31
N LYS A 42 2.56 0.26 -14.51
CA LYS A 42 3.90 0.11 -13.90
C LYS A 42 3.92 -0.84 -12.71
N TRP A 43 2.77 -1.08 -12.09
CA TRP A 43 2.64 -2.01 -10.97
C TRP A 43 1.52 -3.01 -11.26
N ASP A 44 1.67 -4.22 -10.73
CA ASP A 44 0.71 -5.30 -10.92
C ASP A 44 0.20 -5.80 -9.55
N PRO A 45 -1.11 -5.67 -9.25
CA PRO A 45 -1.68 -6.19 -8.01
C PRO A 45 -1.53 -7.69 -7.87
N MET A 46 -1.42 -8.46 -8.96
CA MET A 46 -1.26 -9.92 -8.91
C MET A 46 0.13 -10.34 -8.43
N GLY A 47 1.14 -9.45 -8.55
CA GLY A 47 2.48 -9.68 -8.03
C GLY A 47 2.56 -9.77 -6.50
N TYR A 48 1.53 -9.34 -5.78
CA TYR A 48 1.45 -9.42 -4.32
C TYR A 48 0.72 -10.67 -3.81
N GLY A 49 0.26 -11.54 -4.73
CA GLY A 49 -0.31 -12.83 -4.38
C GLY A 49 0.71 -13.71 -3.65
N LYS A 50 0.24 -14.42 -2.62
CA LYS A 50 1.02 -15.44 -1.91
C LYS A 50 0.28 -16.76 -1.94
N GLU A 51 1.03 -17.85 -2.04
CA GLU A 51 0.49 -19.19 -1.84
C GLU A 51 -0.04 -19.34 -0.41
N TYR A 52 -1.13 -20.10 -0.26
CA TYR A 52 -1.75 -20.30 1.04
C TYR A 52 -0.96 -21.29 1.90
N ASP A 53 -0.53 -20.85 3.07
CA ASP A 53 0.20 -21.65 4.04
C ASP A 53 -0.75 -22.18 5.13
N PHE A 54 -1.02 -23.49 5.14
CA PHE A 54 -1.91 -24.12 6.12
C PHE A 54 -1.35 -24.13 7.54
N SER A 55 -0.05 -23.82 7.74
CA SER A 55 0.55 -23.72 9.07
C SER A 55 0.24 -22.41 9.79
N LYS A 56 -0.19 -21.38 9.06
CA LYS A 56 -0.55 -20.06 9.59
C LYS A 56 -2.05 -19.86 9.62
N SER A 57 -2.53 -19.08 10.60
CA SER A 57 -3.93 -18.65 10.59
C SER A 57 -4.25 -17.78 9.38
N PHE A 58 -5.46 -17.89 8.86
CA PHE A 58 -5.94 -17.13 7.69
C PHE A 58 -5.75 -15.61 7.86
N PHE A 59 -6.13 -15.05 9.00
CA PHE A 59 -6.04 -13.61 9.26
C PHE A 59 -4.60 -13.10 9.35
N GLN A 60 -3.67 -13.93 9.82
CA GLN A 60 -2.26 -13.56 9.84
C GLN A 60 -1.72 -13.41 8.41
N GLN A 61 -2.04 -14.36 7.53
CA GLN A 61 -1.60 -14.31 6.13
C GLN A 61 -2.23 -13.13 5.39
N ILE A 62 -3.50 -12.85 5.63
CA ILE A 62 -4.16 -11.65 5.09
C ILE A 62 -3.48 -10.38 5.59
N LYS A 63 -3.17 -10.30 6.89
CA LYS A 63 -2.46 -9.13 7.44
C LYS A 63 -1.11 -8.93 6.76
N GLU A 64 -0.33 -10.01 6.57
CA GLU A 64 0.95 -9.94 5.85
C GLU A 64 0.79 -9.40 4.42
N ILE A 65 -0.28 -9.76 3.72
CA ILE A 65 -0.59 -9.21 2.39
C ILE A 65 -1.00 -7.74 2.51
N LEU A 66 -1.90 -7.40 3.44
CA LEU A 66 -2.37 -6.03 3.63
C LEU A 66 -1.26 -5.07 4.07
N ASP A 67 -0.21 -5.54 4.73
CA ASP A 67 0.93 -4.71 5.13
C ASP A 67 1.86 -4.39 3.93
N ILE A 68 1.95 -5.28 2.94
CA ILE A 68 2.77 -5.04 1.73
C ILE A 68 1.97 -4.45 0.56
N PHE A 69 0.64 -4.60 0.57
CA PHE A 69 -0.20 -4.18 -0.54
C PHE A 69 -0.23 -2.64 -0.64
N PRO A 70 0.10 -2.08 -1.82
CA PRO A 70 0.15 -0.64 -2.00
C PRO A 70 -1.22 0.04 -1.88
N ARG A 71 -1.20 1.32 -1.52
CA ARG A 71 -2.37 2.23 -1.49
C ARG A 71 -2.07 3.54 -2.21
N PHE A 72 -3.09 4.35 -2.46
CA PHE A 72 -2.97 5.69 -3.03
C PHE A 72 -3.83 6.67 -2.21
#